data_AF-A0A4Y7T987-F1
#
_entry.id   AF-A0A4Y7T987-F1
#
_cell.length_a   1.000
_cell.length_b   1.000
_cell.length_c   1.000
_cell.angle_alpha   90.00
_cell.angle_beta   90.00
_cell.angle_gamma   90.00
#
_symmetry.space_group_name_H-M   'P 1'
#
loop_
_entity.id
_entity.type
_entity.pdbx_description
1 polymer ?
#
loop_
_entity_poly.entity_id
_entity_poly.type
_entity_poly.pdbx_seq_one_letter_code
_entity_poly.pdbx_strand_id
1 'polypeptide(L)'
;MAPANGSDASRGKQVPVSIPPMTVEEEDSIILARITNDERPLKRVIKKFHAYASLAAPPIVPPSSSATGTTTLEDAKEAFLVELRAYQLALKKSAMICDAETRQVEEYQREKERIDEEHVTLREQIEELKVALEHAQMLRRRKIEYDQVTEKVNSLPSREELELSIAELENDMAAIRVEHDAQNRVLLAQKSALDIIVTDLAGLRFIGKDKETMTPSISAIATPLPDTDHSGQYLAVESSTRGASSALSQADGSVNEDEGKEEGEDDGEGEGNGSSRMTDDGELNEGDIEMGEVEEEPRNKKLTKAVEEELEEGEASDFSSELSDPPDD
;
A
#
# COMPACT_ATOMS: atom_id res chain seq x y z
N MET A 1 18.16 105.30 -31.82
CA MET A 1 16.81 105.27 -31.20
C MET A 1 16.44 103.81 -30.97
N ALA A 2 16.42 103.38 -29.71
CA ALA A 2 15.55 102.29 -29.25
C ALA A 2 14.07 102.80 -29.23
N PRO A 3 13.03 101.95 -29.21
CA PRO A 3 12.59 101.11 -28.07
C PRO A 3 12.21 99.65 -28.49
N ALA A 4 12.36 98.58 -27.70
CA ALA A 4 11.75 98.14 -26.42
C ALA A 4 10.63 97.08 -26.60
N ASN A 5 10.91 95.89 -26.06
CA ASN A 5 10.04 94.88 -25.40
C ASN A 5 8.60 94.62 -25.87
N GLY A 6 8.39 93.37 -26.31
CA GLY A 6 7.13 92.63 -26.19
C GLY A 6 7.44 91.18 -25.79
N SER A 7 7.30 90.89 -24.51
CA SER A 7 7.41 89.59 -23.87
C SER A 7 6.26 88.67 -24.27
N ASP A 8 6.55 87.49 -24.83
CA ASP A 8 5.59 86.38 -24.84
C ASP A 8 6.15 85.18 -24.11
N ALA A 9 5.59 84.94 -22.92
CA ALA A 9 5.91 83.87 -22.03
C ALA A 9 5.15 82.60 -22.49
N SER A 10 5.65 81.93 -23.52
CA SER A 10 5.23 80.54 -23.81
C SER A 10 5.94 79.60 -22.83
N ARG A 11 5.43 79.61 -21.59
CA ARG A 11 5.74 78.65 -20.54
C ARG A 11 5.21 77.29 -21.02
N GLY A 12 6.07 76.52 -21.67
CA GLY A 12 5.78 75.15 -22.08
C GLY A 12 5.30 74.36 -20.87
N LYS A 13 4.02 73.95 -20.89
CA LYS A 13 3.46 73.01 -19.93
C LYS A 13 4.30 71.74 -20.03
N GLN A 14 5.11 71.46 -19.02
CA GLN A 14 5.69 70.13 -18.85
C GLN A 14 4.51 69.18 -18.63
N VAL A 15 4.19 68.38 -19.65
CA VAL A 15 3.29 67.25 -19.51
C VAL A 15 4.01 66.29 -18.55
N PRO A 16 3.40 65.92 -17.40
CA PRO A 16 4.00 64.94 -16.52
C PRO A 16 4.12 63.63 -17.28
N VAL A 17 5.36 63.20 -17.53
CA VAL A 17 5.64 61.90 -18.14
C VAL A 17 5.24 60.85 -17.11
N SER A 18 4.04 60.29 -17.28
CA SER A 18 3.55 59.15 -16.51
C SER A 18 4.28 57.91 -17.02
N ILE A 19 5.39 57.57 -16.38
CA ILE A 19 6.10 56.30 -16.64
C ILE A 19 5.24 55.18 -16.02
N PRO A 20 4.77 54.19 -16.80
CA PRO A 20 4.07 53.03 -16.26
C PRO A 20 4.97 52.32 -15.23
N PRO A 21 4.41 51.82 -14.11
CA PRO A 21 5.19 51.03 -13.16
C PRO A 21 5.69 49.76 -13.85
N MET A 22 6.99 49.46 -13.69
CA MET A 22 7.62 48.24 -14.22
C MET A 22 6.94 47.00 -13.63
N THR A 23 6.95 45.90 -14.38
CA THR A 23 6.50 44.61 -13.84
C THR A 23 7.57 44.00 -12.95
N VAL A 24 7.16 43.11 -12.04
CA VAL A 24 8.07 42.46 -11.08
C VAL A 24 9.17 41.67 -11.80
N GLU A 25 8.85 41.04 -12.92
CA GLU A 25 9.83 40.29 -13.73
C GLU A 25 10.84 41.22 -14.43
N GLU A 26 10.41 42.41 -14.85
CA GLU A 26 11.29 43.43 -15.39
C GLU A 26 12.22 43.98 -14.30
N GLU A 27 11.72 44.17 -13.07
CA GLU A 27 12.50 44.61 -11.92
C GLU A 27 13.58 43.59 -11.56
N ASP A 28 13.22 42.31 -11.46
CA ASP A 28 14.16 41.21 -11.21
C ASP A 28 15.21 41.11 -12.31
N SER A 29 14.82 41.29 -13.57
CA SER A 29 15.76 41.30 -14.70
C SER A 29 16.76 42.45 -14.61
N ILE A 30 16.31 43.64 -14.23
CA ILE A 30 17.20 44.81 -14.02
C ILE A 30 18.11 44.59 -12.82
N ILE A 31 17.60 44.02 -11.72
CA ILE A 31 18.37 43.70 -10.53
C ILE A 31 19.44 42.67 -10.86
N LEU A 32 19.09 41.59 -11.56
CA LEU A 32 20.00 40.54 -11.99
C LEU A 32 21.12 41.11 -12.86
N ALA A 33 20.77 41.95 -13.85
CA ALA A 33 21.75 42.62 -14.71
C ALA A 33 22.68 43.55 -13.92
N ARG A 34 22.18 44.24 -12.89
CA ARG A 34 23.00 45.09 -12.01
C ARG A 34 23.93 44.31 -11.09
N ILE A 35 23.51 43.12 -10.65
CA ILE A 35 24.30 42.27 -9.77
C ILE A 35 25.39 41.57 -10.56
N THR A 36 25.09 41.10 -11.78
CA THR A 36 26.06 40.37 -12.62
C THR A 36 27.03 41.29 -13.36
N ASN A 37 26.65 42.52 -13.68
CA ASN A 37 27.50 43.48 -14.38
C ASN A 37 28.06 44.55 -13.42
N ASP A 38 29.22 44.28 -12.81
CA ASP A 38 29.92 45.27 -11.99
C ASP A 38 30.56 46.38 -12.85
N GLU A 39 29.95 47.56 -12.86
CA GLU A 39 30.50 48.73 -13.57
C GLU A 39 31.66 49.42 -12.83
N ARG A 40 31.96 49.07 -11.57
CA ARG A 40 32.99 49.76 -10.77
C ARG A 40 34.38 49.71 -11.41
N PRO A 41 34.88 48.57 -11.93
CA PRO A 41 36.16 48.50 -12.61
C PRO A 41 36.21 49.40 -13.86
N LEU A 42 35.15 49.41 -14.67
CA LEU A 42 35.06 50.27 -15.86
C LEU A 42 35.09 51.76 -15.47
N LYS A 43 34.35 52.15 -14.43
CA LYS A 43 34.38 53.52 -13.89
C LYS A 43 35.78 53.91 -13.38
N ARG A 44 36.53 52.98 -12.77
CA ARG A 44 37.93 53.22 -12.37
C ARG A 44 38.84 53.45 -13.57
N VAL A 45 38.74 52.63 -14.62
CA VAL A 45 39.50 52.80 -15.87
C VAL A 45 39.22 54.18 -16.48
N ILE A 46 37.94 54.57 -16.60
CA ILE A 46 37.52 55.87 -17.13
C ILE A 46 38.11 57.02 -16.30
N LYS A 47 38.07 56.93 -14.97
CA LYS A 47 38.64 57.94 -14.08
C LYS A 47 40.15 58.09 -14.25
N LYS A 48 40.88 56.97 -14.36
CA LYS A 48 42.34 56.97 -14.59
C LYS A 48 42.71 57.49 -15.98
N PHE A 49 41.92 57.16 -17.00
CA PHE A 49 42.05 57.71 -18.34
C PHE A 49 41.92 59.23 -18.34
N HIS A 50 40.87 59.78 -17.71
CA HIS A 50 40.68 61.23 -17.63
C HIS A 50 41.81 61.94 -16.87
N ALA A 51 42.32 61.33 -15.79
CA ALA A 51 43.46 61.87 -15.04
C ALA A 51 44.72 61.96 -15.92
N TYR A 52 45.03 60.91 -16.68
CA TYR A 52 46.14 60.90 -17.64
C TYR A 52 45.91 61.92 -18.78
N ALA A 53 44.73 61.92 -19.40
CA ALA A 53 44.40 62.81 -20.51
C ALA A 53 44.49 64.29 -20.13
N SER A 54 44.11 64.64 -18.90
CA SER A 54 44.18 66.04 -18.40
C SER A 54 45.62 66.54 -18.23
N LEU A 55 46.59 65.65 -17.99
CA LEU A 55 48.02 65.98 -17.89
C LEU A 55 48.71 65.93 -19.25
N ALA A 56 48.24 65.07 -20.16
CA ALA A 56 48.79 64.90 -21.50
C ALA A 56 48.30 65.97 -22.50
N ALA A 57 47.11 66.53 -22.28
CA ALA A 57 46.54 67.57 -23.14
C ALA A 57 47.22 68.93 -22.88
N PRO A 58 47.68 69.66 -23.92
CA PRO A 58 48.19 71.01 -23.74
C PRO A 58 47.07 71.95 -23.29
N PRO A 59 47.29 72.83 -22.30
CA PRO A 59 46.25 73.71 -21.80
C PRO A 59 45.87 74.74 -22.87
N ILE A 60 44.58 74.80 -23.20
CA ILE A 60 44.00 75.78 -24.15
C ILE A 60 44.02 77.20 -23.56
N VAL A 61 44.18 77.34 -22.24
CA VAL A 61 44.21 78.62 -21.50
C VAL A 61 45.48 78.69 -20.63
N PRO A 62 46.23 79.80 -20.61
CA PRO A 62 47.48 79.89 -19.86
C PRO A 62 47.23 79.72 -18.35
N PRO A 63 48.08 78.95 -17.64
CA PRO A 63 47.83 78.59 -16.25
C PRO A 63 48.00 79.79 -15.32
N SER A 64 46.91 80.18 -14.64
CA SER A 64 46.98 80.97 -13.41
C SER A 64 47.42 80.05 -12.28
N SER A 65 48.37 80.52 -11.49
CA SER A 65 49.18 79.82 -10.50
C SER A 65 48.56 78.67 -9.69
N SER A 66 49.45 77.73 -9.37
CA SER A 66 49.46 76.86 -8.19
C SER A 66 48.52 75.64 -8.20
N ALA A 67 49.02 74.54 -8.78
CA ALA A 67 48.70 73.21 -8.30
C ALA A 67 49.99 72.38 -8.22
N THR A 68 50.61 72.43 -7.05
CA THR A 68 51.54 71.43 -6.53
C THR A 68 50.82 70.08 -6.47
N GLY A 69 51.05 69.24 -7.47
CA GLY A 69 50.72 67.82 -7.46
C GLY A 69 51.91 67.08 -8.06
N THR A 70 52.66 66.37 -7.23
CA THR A 70 53.90 65.66 -7.56
C THR A 70 53.70 64.42 -8.45
N THR A 71 52.48 64.15 -8.92
CA THR A 71 52.22 63.02 -9.83
C THR A 71 52.72 63.37 -11.21
N THR A 72 53.77 62.66 -11.65
CA THR A 72 54.33 62.87 -12.97
C THR A 72 53.38 62.33 -14.04
N LEU A 73 53.46 62.87 -15.25
CA LEU A 73 52.71 62.37 -16.41
C LEU A 73 52.88 60.85 -16.61
N GLU A 74 54.10 60.35 -16.34
CA GLU A 74 54.42 58.93 -16.49
C GLU A 74 53.74 58.08 -15.40
N ASP A 75 53.66 58.56 -14.15
CA ASP A 75 52.91 57.88 -13.08
C ASP A 75 51.42 57.75 -13.41
N ALA A 76 50.82 58.80 -14.01
CA ALA A 76 49.42 58.79 -14.42
C ALA A 76 49.16 57.81 -15.58
N LYS A 77 50.12 57.69 -16.51
CA LYS A 77 50.09 56.73 -17.61
C LYS A 77 50.23 55.29 -17.11
N GLU A 78 51.18 55.03 -16.21
CA GLU A 78 51.37 53.70 -15.62
C GLU A 78 50.14 53.28 -14.81
N ALA A 79 49.58 54.17 -13.99
CA ALA A 79 48.36 53.92 -13.24
C ALA A 79 47.15 53.59 -14.13
N PHE A 80 47.02 54.26 -15.28
CA PHE A 80 45.99 53.93 -16.27
C PHE A 80 46.22 52.56 -16.91
N LEU A 81 47.45 52.24 -17.32
CA LEU A 81 47.78 50.95 -17.94
C LEU A 81 47.56 49.78 -16.97
N VAL A 82 47.88 49.95 -15.70
CA VAL A 82 47.63 48.93 -14.66
C VAL A 82 46.13 48.68 -14.50
N GLU A 83 45.31 49.73 -14.38
CA GLU A 83 43.85 49.57 -14.25
C GLU A 83 43.24 48.98 -15.54
N LEU A 84 43.74 49.36 -16.72
CA LEU A 84 43.29 48.80 -18.00
C LEU A 84 43.58 47.29 -18.09
N ARG A 85 44.78 46.86 -17.69
CA ARG A 85 45.13 45.43 -17.64
C ARG A 85 44.31 44.68 -16.60
N ALA A 86 44.07 45.28 -15.43
CA ALA A 86 43.22 44.70 -14.40
C ALA A 86 41.78 44.51 -14.91
N TYR A 87 41.24 45.48 -15.64
CA TYR A 87 39.92 45.37 -16.26
C TYR A 87 39.87 44.31 -17.36
N GLN A 88 40.90 44.22 -18.21
CA GLN A 88 41.01 43.17 -19.21
C GLN A 88 41.04 41.77 -18.57
N LEU A 89 41.77 41.61 -17.46
CA LEU A 89 41.80 40.35 -16.71
C LEU A 89 40.42 40.02 -16.13
N ALA A 90 39.71 41.01 -15.58
CA ALA A 90 38.36 40.84 -15.05
C ALA A 90 37.36 40.36 -16.14
N LEU A 91 37.43 40.93 -17.35
CA LEU A 91 36.59 40.51 -18.47
C LEU A 91 36.89 39.06 -18.89
N LYS A 92 38.17 38.68 -18.97
CA LYS A 92 38.55 37.28 -19.26
C LYS A 92 38.05 36.32 -18.20
N LYS A 93 38.15 36.69 -16.91
CA LYS A 93 37.61 35.91 -15.80
C LYS A 93 36.11 35.71 -15.94
N SER A 94 35.36 36.79 -16.22
CA SER A 94 33.91 36.72 -16.41
C SER A 94 33.53 35.79 -17.56
N ALA A 95 34.22 35.86 -18.71
CA ALA A 95 33.99 34.94 -19.82
C ALA A 95 34.24 33.47 -19.44
N MET A 96 35.33 33.18 -18.72
CA MET A 96 35.60 31.83 -18.23
C MET A 96 34.55 31.32 -17.23
N ILE A 97 33.97 32.20 -16.41
CA ILE A 97 32.88 31.86 -15.50
C ILE A 97 31.63 31.50 -16.31
N CYS A 98 31.24 32.29 -17.30
CA CYS A 98 30.09 31.98 -18.15
C CYS A 98 30.25 30.64 -18.88
N ASP A 99 31.46 30.34 -19.39
CA ASP A 99 31.75 29.06 -20.01
C ASP A 99 31.65 27.89 -19.01
N ALA A 100 32.10 28.08 -17.77
CA ALA A 100 32.02 27.06 -16.73
C ALA A 100 30.58 26.84 -16.26
N GLU A 101 29.80 27.92 -16.08
CA GLU A 101 28.38 27.87 -15.73
C GLU A 101 27.58 27.15 -16.83
N THR A 102 27.88 27.42 -18.10
CA THR A 102 27.23 26.73 -19.23
C THR A 102 27.45 25.22 -19.15
N ARG A 103 28.70 24.78 -18.94
CA ARG A 103 29.00 23.34 -18.76
C ARG A 103 28.31 22.76 -17.54
N GLN A 104 28.28 23.51 -16.44
CA GLN A 104 27.65 23.06 -15.21
C GLN A 104 26.13 22.85 -15.39
N VAL A 105 25.46 23.77 -16.10
CA VAL A 105 24.04 23.64 -16.43
C VAL A 105 23.78 22.43 -17.32
N GLU A 106 24.65 22.16 -18.30
CA GLU A 106 24.54 20.96 -19.14
C GLU A 106 24.65 19.66 -18.32
N GLU A 107 25.61 19.58 -17.38
CA GLU A 107 25.73 18.41 -16.51
C GLU A 107 24.52 18.25 -15.59
N TYR A 108 24.03 19.33 -14.99
CA TYR A 108 22.82 19.27 -14.17
C TYR A 108 21.59 18.82 -14.96
N GLN A 109 21.48 19.25 -16.22
CA GLN A 109 20.38 18.85 -17.08
C GLN A 109 20.46 17.35 -17.42
N ARG A 110 21.66 16.83 -17.73
CA ARG A 110 21.85 15.39 -17.96
C ARG A 110 21.56 14.56 -16.71
N GLU A 111 22.02 15.01 -15.54
CA GLU A 111 21.78 14.32 -14.28
C GLU A 111 20.29 14.33 -13.91
N LYS A 112 19.61 15.44 -14.17
CA LYS A 112 18.15 15.54 -14.01
C LYS A 112 17.43 14.53 -14.90
N GLU A 113 17.80 14.44 -16.18
CA GLU A 113 17.23 13.47 -17.12
C GLU A 113 17.47 12.03 -16.65
N ARG A 114 18.69 11.71 -16.17
CA ARG A 114 19.02 10.40 -15.59
C ARG A 114 18.14 10.06 -14.39
N ILE A 115 17.95 11.00 -13.47
CA ILE A 115 17.10 10.83 -12.28
C ILE A 115 15.63 10.64 -12.68
N ASP A 116 15.14 11.40 -13.66
CA ASP A 116 13.76 11.29 -14.15
C ASP A 116 13.52 9.91 -14.79
N GLU A 117 14.47 9.40 -15.58
CA GLU A 117 14.42 8.04 -16.12
C GLU A 117 14.41 6.98 -15.02
N GLU A 118 15.29 7.11 -14.02
CA GLU A 118 15.34 6.21 -12.86
C GLU A 118 14.00 6.21 -12.11
N HIS A 119 13.38 7.38 -11.91
CA HIS A 119 12.05 7.48 -11.32
C HIS A 119 10.98 6.75 -12.11
N VAL A 120 11.00 6.81 -13.44
CA VAL A 120 10.06 6.07 -14.28
C VAL A 120 10.26 4.56 -14.09
N THR A 121 11.50 4.08 -14.15
CA THR A 121 11.79 2.65 -13.98
C THR A 121 11.37 2.13 -12.61
N LEU A 122 11.61 2.89 -11.53
CA LEU A 122 11.20 2.51 -10.18
C LEU A 122 9.68 2.46 -10.03
N ARG A 123 8.94 3.38 -10.66
CA ARG A 123 7.47 3.35 -10.66
C ARG A 123 6.94 2.12 -11.38
N GLU A 124 7.55 1.73 -12.49
CA GLU A 124 7.18 0.51 -13.22
C GLU A 124 7.44 -0.74 -12.37
N GLN A 125 8.60 -0.84 -11.70
CA GLN A 125 8.91 -1.94 -10.80
C GLN A 125 7.94 -2.03 -9.62
N ILE A 126 7.56 -0.90 -9.04
CA ILE A 126 6.55 -0.85 -7.97
C ILE A 126 5.23 -1.42 -8.48
N GLU A 127 4.81 -1.06 -9.68
CA GLU A 127 3.54 -1.55 -10.25
C GLU A 127 3.60 -3.05 -10.54
N GLU A 128 4.71 -3.55 -11.09
CA GLU A 128 4.93 -4.98 -11.28
C GLU A 128 4.86 -5.75 -9.96
N LEU A 129 5.51 -5.23 -8.91
CA LEU A 129 5.51 -5.85 -7.58
C LEU A 129 4.11 -5.87 -6.94
N LYS A 130 3.28 -4.85 -7.17
CA LYS A 130 1.88 -4.87 -6.71
C LYS A 130 1.09 -6.00 -7.37
N VAL A 131 1.19 -6.13 -8.69
CA VAL A 131 0.51 -7.22 -9.42
C VAL A 131 1.00 -8.59 -8.96
N ALA A 132 2.31 -8.75 -8.76
CA ALA A 132 2.89 -9.98 -8.24
C ALA A 132 2.38 -10.30 -6.82
N LEU A 133 2.25 -9.28 -5.97
CA LEU A 133 1.70 -9.41 -4.61
C LEU A 133 0.23 -9.85 -4.65
N GLU A 134 -0.60 -9.21 -5.47
CA GLU A 134 -2.00 -9.58 -5.64
C GLU A 134 -2.15 -11.04 -6.10
N HIS A 135 -1.33 -11.45 -7.07
CA HIS A 135 -1.31 -12.83 -7.54
C HIS A 135 -0.88 -13.81 -6.44
N ALA A 136 0.16 -13.48 -5.66
CA ALA A 136 0.61 -14.30 -4.55
C ALA A 136 -0.46 -14.43 -3.45
N GLN A 137 -1.16 -13.35 -3.11
CA GLN A 137 -2.26 -13.38 -2.16
C GLN A 137 -3.43 -14.22 -2.66
N MET A 138 -3.78 -14.12 -3.95
CA MET A 138 -4.80 -14.95 -4.57
C MET A 138 -4.43 -16.44 -4.50
N LEU A 139 -3.18 -16.80 -4.82
CA LEU A 139 -2.69 -18.18 -4.70
C LEU A 139 -2.77 -18.68 -3.26
N ARG A 140 -2.39 -17.85 -2.27
CA ARG A 140 -2.52 -18.19 -0.86
C ARG A 140 -3.97 -18.48 -0.46
N ARG A 141 -4.93 -17.64 -0.88
CA ARG A 141 -6.37 -17.86 -0.60
C ARG A 141 -6.86 -19.19 -1.18
N ARG A 142 -6.53 -19.47 -2.44
CA ARG A 142 -6.87 -20.74 -3.11
C ARG A 142 -6.23 -21.94 -2.40
N LYS A 143 -4.99 -21.81 -1.94
CA LYS A 143 -4.32 -22.87 -1.18
C LYS A 143 -5.09 -23.17 0.12
N ILE A 144 -5.46 -22.12 0.86
CA ILE A 144 -6.26 -22.27 2.08
C ILE A 144 -7.61 -22.95 1.78
N GLU A 145 -8.28 -22.61 0.68
CA GLU A 145 -9.52 -23.28 0.25
C GLU A 145 -9.29 -24.77 -0.07
N TYR A 146 -8.20 -25.11 -0.76
CA TYR A 146 -7.85 -26.50 -1.02
C TYR A 146 -7.53 -27.27 0.26
N ASP A 147 -6.81 -26.65 1.21
CA ASP A 147 -6.50 -27.25 2.50
C ASP A 147 -7.79 -27.52 3.29
N GLN A 148 -8.74 -26.58 3.32
CA GLN A 148 -10.06 -26.78 3.94
C GLN A 148 -10.87 -27.91 3.30
N VAL A 149 -10.84 -28.04 1.97
CA VAL A 149 -11.50 -29.16 1.27
C VAL A 149 -10.80 -30.47 1.62
N THR A 150 -9.47 -30.47 1.67
CA THR A 150 -8.67 -31.64 2.02
C THR A 150 -8.97 -32.11 3.44
N GLU A 151 -9.06 -31.21 4.42
CA GLU A 151 -9.47 -31.54 5.79
C GLU A 151 -10.85 -32.18 5.84
N LYS A 152 -11.83 -31.62 5.10
CA LYS A 152 -13.18 -32.21 5.00
C LYS A 152 -13.15 -33.60 4.38
N VAL A 153 -12.38 -33.81 3.32
CA VAL A 153 -12.23 -35.13 2.68
C VAL A 153 -11.59 -36.12 3.65
N ASN A 154 -10.57 -35.71 4.39
CA ASN A 154 -9.89 -36.56 5.37
C ASN A 154 -10.75 -36.89 6.60
N SER A 155 -11.82 -36.13 6.86
CA SER A 155 -12.79 -36.44 7.91
C SER A 155 -13.80 -37.53 7.51
N LEU A 156 -13.89 -37.87 6.22
CA LEU A 156 -14.75 -38.92 5.71
C LEU A 156 -14.02 -40.27 5.72
N PRO A 157 -14.75 -41.40 5.87
CA PRO A 157 -14.14 -42.72 5.75
C PRO A 157 -13.50 -42.88 4.38
N SER A 158 -12.45 -43.69 4.33
CA SER A 158 -11.77 -43.93 3.06
C SER A 158 -12.73 -44.59 2.07
N ARG A 159 -12.47 -44.36 0.79
CA ARG A 159 -13.28 -44.95 -0.28
C ARG A 159 -13.29 -46.49 -0.18
N GLU A 160 -12.17 -47.09 0.19
CA GLU A 160 -12.03 -48.53 0.33
C GLU A 160 -12.88 -49.08 1.49
N GLU A 161 -12.90 -48.41 2.64
CA GLU A 161 -13.75 -48.79 3.78
C GLU A 161 -15.24 -48.72 3.44
N LEU A 162 -15.67 -47.68 2.69
CA LEU A 162 -17.05 -47.59 2.22
C LEU A 162 -17.39 -48.71 1.23
N GLU A 163 -16.48 -49.04 0.32
CA GLU A 163 -16.66 -50.15 -0.63
C GLU A 163 -16.76 -51.51 0.08
N LEU A 164 -15.95 -51.73 1.13
CA LEU A 164 -16.05 -52.92 1.98
C LEU A 164 -17.40 -52.97 2.73
N SER A 165 -17.83 -51.86 3.33
CA SER A 165 -19.12 -51.79 4.04
C SER A 165 -20.30 -52.06 3.11
N ILE A 166 -20.26 -51.55 1.86
CA ILE A 166 -21.28 -51.86 0.84
C ILE A 166 -21.27 -53.36 0.54
N ALA A 167 -20.10 -53.96 0.31
CA ALA A 167 -19.99 -55.39 0.01
C ALA A 167 -20.52 -56.28 1.14
N GLU A 168 -20.25 -55.92 2.41
CA GLU A 168 -20.78 -56.61 3.59
C GLU A 168 -22.31 -56.52 3.64
N LEU A 169 -22.88 -55.32 3.46
CA LEU A 169 -24.34 -55.12 3.44
C LEU A 169 -25.01 -55.88 2.27
N GLU A 170 -24.37 -55.93 1.10
CA GLU A 170 -24.85 -56.70 -0.04
C GLU A 170 -24.87 -58.21 0.26
N ASN A 171 -23.83 -58.72 0.92
CA ASN A 171 -23.76 -60.11 1.35
C ASN A 171 -24.85 -60.43 2.39
N ASP A 172 -25.06 -59.56 3.37
CA ASP A 172 -26.10 -59.72 4.39
C ASP A 172 -27.50 -59.69 3.77
N MET A 173 -27.76 -58.77 2.83
CA MET A 173 -29.02 -58.75 2.07
C MET A 173 -29.24 -60.04 1.29
N ALA A 174 -28.19 -60.59 0.68
CA ALA A 174 -28.28 -61.86 -0.04
C ALA A 174 -28.61 -63.02 0.92
N ALA A 175 -27.97 -63.06 2.09
CA ALA A 175 -28.23 -64.07 3.12
C ALA A 175 -29.68 -64.00 3.64
N ILE A 176 -30.18 -62.81 3.96
CA ILE A 176 -31.56 -62.59 4.42
C ILE A 176 -32.56 -63.05 3.36
N ARG A 177 -32.32 -62.77 2.07
CA ARG A 177 -33.21 -63.23 0.99
C ARG A 177 -33.26 -64.76 0.92
N VAL A 178 -32.11 -65.42 1.03
CA VAL A 178 -32.04 -66.89 1.02
C VAL A 178 -32.76 -67.50 2.22
N GLU A 179 -32.58 -66.92 3.41
CA GLU A 179 -33.28 -67.37 4.62
C GLU A 179 -34.80 -67.17 4.51
N HIS A 180 -35.24 -65.99 4.06
CA HIS A 180 -36.65 -65.70 3.84
C HIS A 180 -37.28 -66.66 2.82
N ASP A 181 -36.57 -66.96 1.73
CA ASP A 181 -37.03 -67.96 0.75
C ASP A 181 -37.10 -69.37 1.37
N ALA A 182 -36.17 -69.73 2.27
CA ALA A 182 -36.22 -70.98 3.00
C ALA A 182 -37.41 -71.05 3.98
N GLN A 183 -37.65 -69.98 4.74
CA GLN A 183 -38.80 -69.86 5.65
C GLN A 183 -40.12 -69.95 4.88
N ASN A 184 -40.24 -69.27 3.73
CA ASN A 184 -41.41 -69.35 2.87
C ASN A 184 -41.65 -70.76 2.34
N ARG A 185 -40.60 -71.49 1.94
CA ARG A 185 -40.72 -72.90 1.56
C ARG A 185 -41.24 -73.77 2.72
N VAL A 186 -40.71 -73.58 3.93
CA VAL A 186 -41.16 -74.31 5.13
C VAL A 186 -42.61 -73.98 5.46
N LEU A 187 -43.01 -72.71 5.41
CA LEU A 187 -44.37 -72.27 5.68
C LEU A 187 -45.36 -72.88 4.67
N LEU A 188 -45.04 -72.84 3.37
CA LEU A 188 -45.87 -73.46 2.34
C LEU A 188 -45.98 -74.98 2.52
N ALA A 189 -44.89 -75.66 2.89
CA ALA A 189 -44.91 -77.09 3.19
C ALA A 189 -45.81 -77.40 4.40
N GLN A 190 -45.68 -76.64 5.50
CA GLN A 190 -46.54 -76.78 6.68
C GLN A 190 -48.01 -76.50 6.36
N LYS A 191 -48.30 -75.43 5.59
CA LYS A 191 -49.65 -75.14 5.11
C LYS A 191 -50.21 -76.31 4.32
N SER A 192 -49.45 -76.87 3.38
CA SER A 192 -49.89 -78.03 2.59
C SER A 192 -50.14 -79.28 3.46
N ALA A 193 -49.32 -79.53 4.48
CA ALA A 193 -49.51 -80.65 5.40
C ALA A 193 -50.74 -80.47 6.29
N LEU A 194 -50.99 -79.24 6.78
CA LEU A 194 -52.19 -78.90 7.53
C LEU A 194 -53.44 -79.03 6.65
N ASP A 195 -53.38 -78.57 5.40
CA ASP A 195 -54.49 -78.73 4.44
C ASP A 195 -54.83 -80.22 4.25
N ILE A 196 -53.83 -81.11 4.16
CA ILE A 196 -54.04 -82.57 4.11
C ILE A 196 -54.75 -83.06 5.38
N ILE A 197 -54.26 -82.70 6.58
CA ILE A 197 -54.90 -83.10 7.86
C ILE A 197 -56.34 -82.59 7.93
N VAL A 198 -56.60 -81.36 7.49
CA VAL A 198 -57.95 -80.79 7.45
C VAL A 198 -58.84 -81.59 6.50
N THR A 199 -58.34 -81.99 5.33
CA THR A 199 -59.09 -82.86 4.41
C THR A 199 -59.36 -84.25 4.99
N ASP A 200 -58.38 -84.86 5.66
CA ASP A 200 -58.52 -86.15 6.32
C ASP A 200 -59.53 -86.09 7.47
N LEU A 201 -59.48 -85.04 8.30
CA LEU A 201 -60.45 -84.81 9.38
C LEU A 201 -61.86 -84.56 8.83
N ALA A 202 -61.99 -83.85 7.71
CA ALA A 202 -63.27 -83.69 7.03
C ALA A 202 -63.81 -85.03 6.50
N GLY A 203 -62.94 -85.88 5.94
CA GLY A 203 -63.26 -87.25 5.53
C GLY A 203 -63.66 -88.14 6.69
N LEU A 204 -62.93 -88.09 7.81
CA LEU A 204 -63.26 -88.81 9.04
C LEU A 204 -64.58 -88.32 9.66
N ARG A 205 -64.86 -87.01 9.62
CA ARG A 205 -66.18 -86.48 10.01
C ARG A 205 -67.30 -86.99 9.10
N PHE A 206 -67.03 -87.23 7.83
CA PHE A 206 -67.97 -87.82 6.90
C PHE A 206 -68.22 -89.30 7.23
N ILE A 207 -67.17 -90.08 7.47
CA ILE A 207 -67.24 -91.51 7.83
C ILE A 207 -67.83 -91.75 9.22
N GLY A 208 -67.45 -90.93 10.21
CA GLY A 208 -67.96 -91.01 11.59
C GLY A 208 -69.43 -90.61 11.72
N LYS A 209 -69.98 -89.91 10.71
CA LYS A 209 -71.41 -89.57 10.66
C LYS A 209 -72.30 -90.74 10.29
N ASP A 210 -71.75 -91.80 9.70
CA ASP A 210 -72.51 -92.95 9.19
C ASP A 210 -72.72 -94.08 10.22
N LYS A 211 -72.24 -93.95 11.48
CA LYS A 211 -72.38 -95.02 12.47
C LYS A 211 -73.34 -94.78 13.64
N GLU A 212 -73.84 -93.57 13.91
CA GLU A 212 -74.98 -93.39 14.84
C GLU A 212 -75.78 -92.13 14.48
N THR A 213 -77.00 -92.32 13.99
CA THR A 213 -78.07 -91.31 14.06
C THR A 213 -78.88 -91.49 15.35
N MET A 214 -79.12 -90.36 16.02
CA MET A 214 -80.03 -90.08 17.16
C MET A 214 -79.36 -90.09 18.55
N THR A 215 -79.11 -88.95 19.17
CA THR A 215 -80.14 -88.05 19.74
C THR A 215 -79.66 -86.60 19.88
N PRO A 216 -80.58 -85.61 19.93
CA PRO A 216 -80.26 -84.21 20.21
C PRO A 216 -80.18 -84.00 21.73
N SER A 217 -79.09 -83.41 22.22
CA SER A 217 -79.06 -82.85 23.58
C SER A 217 -78.35 -81.50 23.59
N ILE A 218 -79.17 -80.52 23.93
CA ILE A 218 -78.86 -79.20 24.46
C ILE A 218 -77.72 -79.29 25.48
N SER A 219 -76.74 -78.40 25.39
CA SER A 219 -76.19 -77.66 26.53
C SER A 219 -75.30 -76.53 26.02
N ALA A 220 -75.85 -75.33 26.10
CA ALA A 220 -75.08 -74.11 26.18
C ALA A 220 -74.14 -74.20 27.41
N ILE A 221 -72.84 -74.03 27.19
CA ILE A 221 -71.93 -73.49 28.21
C ILE A 221 -71.11 -72.41 27.51
N ALA A 222 -71.52 -71.18 27.78
CA ALA A 222 -70.71 -70.00 27.62
C ALA A 222 -69.53 -70.06 28.60
N THR A 223 -68.35 -69.60 28.17
CA THR A 223 -67.34 -68.79 28.91
C THR A 223 -65.97 -68.91 28.23
N PRO A 224 -65.06 -67.92 28.34
CA PRO A 224 -65.29 -66.48 28.36
C PRO A 224 -64.40 -65.74 27.36
N LEU A 225 -64.86 -64.53 27.06
CA LEU A 225 -64.12 -63.39 26.54
C LEU A 225 -62.76 -63.24 27.26
N PRO A 226 -61.62 -63.05 26.56
CA PRO A 226 -60.48 -62.39 27.18
C PRO A 226 -60.80 -60.89 27.24
N ASP A 227 -61.08 -60.43 28.46
CA ASP A 227 -61.32 -59.04 28.77
C ASP A 227 -60.18 -58.16 28.25
N THR A 228 -60.61 -57.16 27.48
CA THR A 228 -59.87 -55.94 27.24
C THR A 228 -60.11 -55.05 28.46
N ASP A 229 -59.03 -54.49 28.99
CA ASP A 229 -58.95 -53.33 29.89
C ASP A 229 -59.25 -53.48 31.40
N HIS A 230 -58.18 -53.40 32.21
CA HIS A 230 -58.00 -52.41 33.28
C HIS A 230 -56.53 -52.46 33.72
N SER A 231 -55.69 -51.48 33.35
CA SER A 231 -55.45 -50.22 34.07
C SER A 231 -54.69 -50.36 35.39
N GLY A 232 -53.57 -49.63 35.48
CA GLY A 232 -52.79 -49.38 36.70
C GLY A 232 -51.54 -50.27 36.75
N GLN A 233 -50.35 -49.82 37.12
CA GLN A 233 -49.99 -48.59 37.79
C GLN A 233 -48.45 -48.47 37.71
N TYR A 234 -47.92 -47.38 37.15
CA TYR A 234 -46.83 -46.52 37.69
C TYR A 234 -45.46 -47.22 37.85
N LEU A 235 -44.42 -46.83 37.12
CA LEU A 235 -43.52 -45.70 37.41
C LEU A 235 -43.26 -44.93 36.09
N ALA A 236 -43.40 -43.61 35.92
CA ALA A 236 -43.14 -42.48 36.81
C ALA A 236 -41.76 -42.56 37.49
N VAL A 237 -40.71 -42.29 36.71
CA VAL A 237 -39.55 -41.52 37.19
C VAL A 237 -39.43 -40.29 36.30
N GLU A 238 -39.44 -39.16 36.99
CA GLU A 238 -39.33 -37.75 36.60
C GLU A 238 -38.12 -37.51 35.68
N SER A 239 -38.12 -36.61 34.68
CA SER A 239 -38.36 -35.15 34.67
C SER A 239 -37.57 -34.35 35.73
N SER A 240 -36.35 -33.95 35.37
CA SER A 240 -35.82 -32.61 35.66
C SER A 240 -34.93 -32.19 34.49
N THR A 241 -35.45 -31.37 33.56
CA THR A 241 -35.47 -29.90 33.54
C THR A 241 -34.15 -29.25 33.12
N ARG A 242 -34.31 -28.26 32.21
CA ARG A 242 -33.38 -27.22 31.70
C ARG A 242 -32.58 -27.63 30.45
N GLY A 243 -32.69 -26.95 29.30
CA GLY A 243 -33.44 -25.75 28.93
C GLY A 243 -32.89 -25.17 27.61
N ALA A 244 -33.78 -24.47 26.90
CA ALA A 244 -33.53 -23.39 25.92
C ALA A 244 -32.78 -23.74 24.60
N SER A 245 -33.49 -23.97 23.49
CA SER A 245 -34.09 -23.00 22.52
C SER A 245 -33.14 -22.73 21.33
N SER A 246 -33.46 -23.12 20.09
CA SER A 246 -34.38 -22.43 19.15
C SER A 246 -33.96 -20.97 18.93
N ALA A 247 -33.89 -20.37 17.74
CA ALA A 247 -34.00 -20.77 16.34
C ALA A 247 -33.67 -19.51 15.53
N LEU A 248 -33.43 -19.68 14.23
CA LEU A 248 -33.30 -18.65 13.19
C LEU A 248 -34.34 -17.51 13.24
N SER A 249 -33.91 -16.30 12.88
CA SER A 249 -34.39 -15.44 11.75
C SER A 249 -33.85 -14.00 11.95
N GLN A 250 -33.01 -13.48 11.06
CA GLN A 250 -33.32 -12.66 9.86
C GLN A 250 -34.16 -11.38 10.07
N ALA A 251 -33.53 -10.27 9.65
CA ALA A 251 -34.08 -9.09 8.96
C ALA A 251 -34.20 -7.74 9.72
N ASP A 252 -33.49 -6.75 9.14
CA ASP A 252 -33.96 -5.40 8.76
C ASP A 252 -33.93 -4.22 9.77
N GLY A 253 -33.08 -3.22 9.46
CA GLY A 253 -33.53 -1.90 8.98
C GLY A 253 -33.84 -0.75 9.97
N SER A 254 -33.31 0.44 9.62
CA SER A 254 -33.68 1.82 10.01
C SER A 254 -32.95 2.44 11.23
N VAL A 255 -32.01 3.37 11.03
CA VAL A 255 -32.13 4.85 10.85
C VAL A 255 -32.54 5.56 12.14
N ASN A 256 -31.65 6.40 12.69
CA ASN A 256 -32.00 7.71 13.23
C ASN A 256 -30.81 8.67 13.22
N GLU A 257 -31.17 9.91 12.89
CA GLU A 257 -30.39 11.14 12.78
C GLU A 257 -29.97 11.67 14.16
N ASP A 258 -28.82 12.35 14.25
CA ASP A 258 -28.67 13.46 15.18
C ASP A 258 -27.65 14.49 14.66
N GLU A 259 -27.96 15.76 14.94
CA GLU A 259 -27.45 16.98 14.32
C GLU A 259 -26.31 17.67 15.11
N GLY A 260 -25.54 18.50 14.41
CA GLY A 260 -24.73 19.61 14.95
C GLY A 260 -23.27 19.25 15.28
N LYS A 261 -22.24 20.08 15.07
CA LYS A 261 -22.14 21.52 14.80
C LYS A 261 -20.73 21.84 14.25
N GLU A 262 -20.62 22.99 13.60
CA GLU A 262 -19.43 23.79 13.24
C GLU A 262 -18.37 23.80 14.38
N GLU A 263 -17.05 23.88 14.18
CA GLU A 263 -16.18 24.94 13.62
C GLU A 263 -14.77 24.28 13.42
N GLY A 264 -13.84 24.58 12.51
CA GLY A 264 -13.27 25.86 12.07
C GLY A 264 -11.75 25.86 12.35
N GLU A 265 -10.91 25.96 11.29
CA GLU A 265 -9.52 26.51 11.21
C GLU A 265 -8.43 25.91 12.15
N ASP A 266 -7.14 25.75 11.83
CA ASP A 266 -6.17 26.64 11.19
C ASP A 266 -4.85 25.87 10.96
N ASP A 267 -4.12 26.26 9.91
CA ASP A 267 -2.82 25.74 9.48
C ASP A 267 -1.67 26.39 10.27
N GLY A 268 -0.50 25.71 10.38
CA GLY A 268 0.66 26.30 11.05
C GLY A 268 1.99 25.61 10.78
N GLU A 269 2.65 26.04 9.71
CA GLU A 269 4.07 25.75 9.39
C GLU A 269 5.04 26.39 10.41
N GLY A 270 6.25 25.83 10.52
CA GLY A 270 7.31 26.40 11.36
C GLY A 270 8.72 25.98 10.94
N GLU A 271 9.34 26.80 10.09
CA GLU A 271 10.78 26.82 9.80
C GLU A 271 11.62 27.23 11.03
N GLY A 272 12.87 26.77 11.10
CA GLY A 272 13.80 27.10 12.18
C GLY A 272 15.27 27.13 11.75
N ASN A 273 15.69 28.29 11.25
CA ASN A 273 17.04 28.71 10.89
C ASN A 273 18.01 28.75 12.10
N GLY A 274 19.30 28.44 11.89
CA GLY A 274 20.31 28.42 12.96
C GLY A 274 21.76 28.62 12.47
N SER A 275 22.10 29.87 12.14
CA SER A 275 23.45 30.37 11.86
C SER A 275 24.28 30.54 13.14
N SER A 276 25.53 30.07 13.15
CA SER A 276 26.58 30.66 14.01
C SER A 276 27.98 30.54 13.38
N ARG A 277 28.84 31.48 13.77
CA ARG A 277 30.01 32.04 13.10
C ARG A 277 31.26 31.87 14.00
N MET A 278 32.44 32.06 13.38
CA MET A 278 33.80 32.27 13.95
C MET A 278 34.58 30.97 14.21
N THR A 279 35.90 30.84 14.02
CA THR A 279 37.04 31.65 13.51
C THR A 279 38.25 30.70 13.46
N ASP A 280 39.30 31.16 12.79
CA ASP A 280 40.71 31.03 13.20
C ASP A 280 41.60 29.93 12.59
N ASP A 281 42.84 30.37 12.35
CA ASP A 281 43.93 29.79 11.58
C ASP A 281 44.59 28.56 12.23
N GLY A 282 45.25 27.71 11.43
CA GLY A 282 46.13 26.66 11.95
C GLY A 282 46.72 25.72 10.90
N GLU A 283 48.02 25.89 10.64
CA GLU A 283 48.90 25.10 9.77
C GLU A 283 48.94 23.58 10.04
N LEU A 284 49.12 22.85 8.92
CA LEU A 284 49.93 21.64 8.71
C LEU A 284 49.84 20.50 9.75
N ASN A 285 49.29 19.37 9.30
CA ASN A 285 50.02 18.11 9.44
C ASN A 285 49.68 17.13 8.32
N GLU A 286 50.73 16.70 7.61
CA GLU A 286 50.75 15.54 6.73
C GLU A 286 50.59 14.28 7.59
N GLY A 287 49.68 13.39 7.21
CA GLY A 287 49.51 12.10 7.89
C GLY A 287 48.32 11.31 7.36
N ASP A 288 48.63 10.37 6.46
CA ASP A 288 47.96 9.08 6.27
C ASP A 288 46.44 9.02 6.46
N ILE A 289 45.72 9.14 5.33
CA ILE A 289 44.45 8.41 5.15
C ILE A 289 44.52 7.74 3.78
N GLU A 290 45.36 6.69 3.71
CA GLU A 290 45.27 5.62 2.72
C GLU A 290 44.07 4.75 3.09
N MET A 291 42.93 4.98 2.45
CA MET A 291 41.73 4.16 2.61
C MET A 291 41.25 3.67 1.26
N GLY A 292 41.66 2.45 0.93
CA GLY A 292 40.77 1.43 0.41
C GLY A 292 40.50 1.45 -1.09
N GLU A 293 41.48 1.02 -1.89
CA GLU A 293 41.18 0.27 -3.10
C GLU A 293 40.71 -1.13 -2.67
N VAL A 294 39.42 -1.42 -2.83
CA VAL A 294 38.89 -2.79 -2.77
C VAL A 294 38.74 -3.27 -4.20
N GLU A 295 39.80 -3.88 -4.72
CA GLU A 295 39.74 -4.67 -5.95
C GLU A 295 38.86 -5.91 -5.75
N GLU A 296 38.16 -6.25 -6.82
CA GLU A 296 37.20 -7.33 -6.98
C GLU A 296 37.84 -8.71 -6.75
N GLU A 297 37.21 -9.57 -5.93
CA GLU A 297 37.54 -10.99 -5.88
C GLU A 297 36.72 -11.83 -6.89
N PRO A 298 37.36 -12.81 -7.56
CA PRO A 298 36.69 -13.72 -8.47
C PRO A 298 35.97 -14.87 -7.74
N ARG A 299 34.73 -15.13 -8.16
CA ARG A 299 33.97 -16.34 -7.78
C ARG A 299 34.64 -17.61 -8.31
N ASN A 300 34.93 -18.58 -7.43
CA ASN A 300 34.79 -20.01 -7.75
C ASN A 300 34.75 -20.96 -6.51
N LYS A 301 33.57 -21.55 -6.30
CA LYS A 301 33.28 -23.00 -6.13
C LYS A 301 34.08 -23.83 -5.09
N LYS A 302 33.42 -24.24 -3.99
CA LYS A 302 32.94 -25.63 -3.67
C LYS A 302 32.81 -25.91 -2.15
N LEU A 303 31.78 -26.73 -1.82
CA LEU A 303 31.54 -27.55 -0.60
C LEU A 303 31.07 -26.75 0.62
N THR A 304 29.98 -27.06 1.35
CA THR A 304 29.47 -28.33 1.91
C THR A 304 27.94 -28.20 2.18
N LYS A 305 27.08 -29.11 1.71
CA LYS A 305 26.52 -30.29 2.41
C LYS A 305 25.71 -30.00 3.69
N ALA A 306 24.38 -30.21 3.56
CA ALA A 306 23.38 -30.67 4.52
C ALA A 306 23.36 -30.06 5.94
N VAL A 307 22.39 -29.17 6.18
CA VAL A 307 21.62 -29.13 7.43
C VAL A 307 20.15 -29.06 7.02
N GLU A 308 19.56 -30.24 7.12
CA GLU A 308 18.16 -30.59 7.07
C GLU A 308 17.61 -30.46 8.50
N GLU A 309 16.36 -30.02 8.60
CA GLU A 309 15.50 -30.03 9.80
C GLU A 309 15.79 -29.06 10.96
N GLU A 310 14.70 -28.64 11.58
CA GLU A 310 14.52 -27.74 12.74
C GLU A 310 14.60 -26.22 12.50
N LEU A 311 13.58 -25.66 11.84
CA LEU A 311 13.05 -24.35 12.22
C LEU A 311 11.53 -24.43 12.41
N GLU A 312 11.24 -24.93 13.60
CA GLU A 312 10.01 -24.97 14.37
C GLU A 312 9.38 -23.57 14.53
N GLU A 313 8.10 -23.50 14.18
CA GLU A 313 6.99 -22.79 14.84
C GLU A 313 7.29 -21.41 15.48
N GLY A 314 6.81 -20.36 14.80
CA GLY A 314 6.58 -19.04 15.38
C GLY A 314 5.19 -18.55 14.98
N GLU A 315 4.17 -18.96 15.75
CA GLU A 315 2.82 -18.38 15.69
C GLU A 315 2.87 -16.94 16.23
N ALA A 316 2.74 -15.95 15.34
CA ALA A 316 2.43 -14.58 15.73
C ALA A 316 0.91 -14.39 15.64
N SER A 317 0.25 -14.50 16.79
CA SER A 317 -1.13 -14.10 17.01
C SER A 317 -1.22 -12.57 17.11
N ASP A 318 -1.65 -11.91 16.03
CA ASP A 318 -2.13 -10.52 16.09
C ASP A 318 -3.58 -10.52 16.60
N PHE A 319 -3.73 -10.33 17.91
CA PHE A 319 -4.99 -10.02 18.56
C PHE A 319 -4.99 -8.55 18.99
N SER A 320 -6.12 -7.87 18.74
CA SER A 320 -6.56 -6.57 19.27
C SER A 320 -5.82 -5.30 18.83
N SER A 321 -6.43 -4.62 17.85
CA SER A 321 -6.36 -3.17 17.65
C SER A 321 -7.50 -2.52 18.45
N GLU A 322 -7.17 -1.78 19.51
CA GLU A 322 -8.07 -0.81 20.14
C GLU A 322 -7.32 0.53 20.21
N LEU A 323 -7.56 1.36 19.19
CA LEU A 323 -7.15 2.76 19.16
C LEU A 323 -8.02 3.51 20.18
N SER A 324 -7.41 3.94 21.29
CA SER A 324 -8.09 4.74 22.31
C SER A 324 -8.03 6.22 21.92
N ASP A 325 -9.20 6.81 21.72
CA ASP A 325 -9.39 8.26 21.60
C ASP A 325 -9.04 8.97 22.92
N PRO A 326 -8.53 10.22 22.89
CA PRO A 326 -8.14 10.97 24.08
C PRO A 326 -9.36 11.48 24.87
N PRO A 327 -9.20 11.78 26.17
CA PRO A 327 -10.28 12.25 27.02
C PRO A 327 -10.60 13.73 26.76
N ASP A 328 -11.89 14.03 26.59
CA ASP A 328 -12.42 15.39 26.73
C ASP A 328 -12.55 15.74 28.23
N ASP A 329 -11.73 16.69 28.70
CA ASP A 329 -12.04 17.66 29.79
C ASP A 329 -11.09 18.87 29.74
#